data_AF-A0A5C6PM27-F1
#
_entry.id   AF-A0A5C6PM27-F1
#
_cell.length_a   1.000
_cell.length_b   1.000
_cell.length_c   1.000
_cell.angle_alpha   90.00
_cell.angle_beta   90.00
_cell.angle_gamma   90.00
#
_symmetry.space_group_name_H-M   'P 1'
#
loop_
_entity.id
_entity.type
_entity.pdbx_description
1 polymer ?
#
loop_
_entity_poly.entity_id
_entity_poly.type
_entity_poly.pdbx_seq_one_letter_code
_entity_poly.pdbx_strand_id
1 'polypeptide(L)'
;MNLPFNHRAAKVHFPLASRDLELSQRHSLQRNQNRGGKAYGLLKSHQEEKLNSINEAFQSDPQYAEEEDLGSKLEMFKNKYMEFDLNDQGDIDIMGLKRMLEKLGVAKTHLELKKMMSEVIGGASKDTISYHDFLNMMLGKRNAILKLILMFEGMGKEQESKVVGPPGRKTFSDLP
;
A
#
# COMPACT_ATOMS: atom_id res chain seq x y z
N MET A 1 56.97 40.20 -6.67
CA MET A 1 56.01 39.62 -7.61
C MET A 1 55.78 38.18 -7.21
N ASN A 2 54.59 37.83 -6.72
CA ASN A 2 54.19 36.44 -6.43
C ASN A 2 52.72 36.29 -6.85
N LEU A 3 52.45 35.27 -7.67
CA LEU A 3 51.13 34.93 -8.22
C LEU A 3 50.27 34.21 -7.16
N PRO A 4 48.95 34.43 -7.09
CA PRO A 4 48.08 33.65 -6.23
C PRO A 4 47.63 32.34 -6.90
N PHE A 5 47.71 31.25 -6.15
CA PHE A 5 47.17 29.93 -6.45
C PHE A 5 45.64 29.97 -6.47
N ASN A 6 45.04 29.43 -7.52
CA ASN A 6 43.59 29.34 -7.75
C ASN A 6 43.07 27.96 -7.30
N HIS A 7 42.26 27.89 -6.25
CA HIS A 7 41.49 26.69 -5.92
C HIS A 7 40.13 26.74 -6.62
N ARG A 8 40.04 26.08 -7.77
CA ARG A 8 38.78 25.85 -8.48
C ARG A 8 38.15 24.57 -7.94
N ALA A 9 37.15 24.71 -7.06
CA ALA A 9 36.31 23.61 -6.61
C ALA A 9 35.51 23.04 -7.81
N ALA A 10 35.59 21.74 -8.03
CA ALA A 10 34.77 21.04 -9.02
C ALA A 10 33.30 21.09 -8.59
N LYS A 11 32.49 21.83 -9.36
CA LYS A 11 31.04 21.90 -9.18
C LYS A 11 30.45 20.65 -9.82
N VAL A 12 30.14 19.64 -9.01
CA VAL A 12 29.47 18.41 -9.45
C VAL A 12 28.10 18.78 -10.00
N HIS A 13 27.93 18.71 -11.32
CA HIS A 13 26.68 19.02 -12.00
C HIS A 13 25.78 17.78 -11.95
N PHE A 14 24.78 17.80 -11.08
CA PHE A 14 23.70 16.81 -11.09
C PHE A 14 22.66 17.19 -12.17
N PRO A 15 22.21 16.25 -13.00
CA PRO A 15 21.28 16.55 -14.10
C PRO A 15 19.92 17.01 -13.57
N LEU A 16 19.39 18.12 -14.13
CA LEU A 16 18.10 18.71 -13.75
C LEU A 16 16.93 17.70 -13.79
N ALA A 17 17.00 16.69 -14.68
CA ALA A 17 15.95 15.68 -14.85
C ALA A 17 15.65 14.85 -13.59
N SER A 18 16.64 14.64 -12.71
CA SER A 18 16.43 13.88 -11.46
C SER A 18 15.68 14.69 -10.40
N ARG A 19 15.77 16.03 -10.42
CA ARG A 19 15.06 16.89 -9.47
C ARG A 19 13.57 16.99 -9.81
N ASP A 20 13.22 17.06 -11.09
CA ASP A 20 11.83 17.14 -11.54
C ASP A 20 11.05 15.84 -11.29
N LEU A 21 11.73 14.69 -11.40
CA LEU A 21 11.14 13.39 -11.08
C LEU A 21 10.92 13.21 -9.58
N GLU A 22 11.84 13.69 -8.73
CA GLU A 22 11.69 13.70 -7.28
C GLU A 22 10.61 14.69 -6.80
N LEU A 23 10.50 15.86 -7.44
CA LEU A 23 9.46 16.85 -7.16
C LEU A 23 8.06 16.36 -7.56
N SER A 24 7.94 15.64 -8.68
CA SER A 24 6.69 14.99 -9.10
C SER A 24 6.28 13.87 -8.13
N GLN A 25 7.24 13.07 -7.65
CA GLN A 25 7.00 12.03 -6.64
C GLN A 25 6.65 12.61 -5.26
N ARG A 26 7.27 13.72 -4.85
CA ARG A 26 6.92 14.47 -3.62
C ARG A 26 5.53 15.11 -3.73
N HIS A 27 5.14 15.64 -4.89
CA HIS A 27 3.80 16.16 -5.13
C HIS A 27 2.71 15.08 -5.21
N SER A 28 3.04 13.82 -5.52
CA SER A 28 2.10 12.70 -5.39
C SER A 28 1.94 12.23 -3.95
N LEU A 29 3.02 12.22 -3.15
CA LEU A 29 2.97 11.77 -1.75
C LEU A 29 2.29 12.78 -0.81
N GLN A 30 2.39 14.08 -1.11
CA GLN A 30 1.75 15.13 -0.29
C GLN A 30 0.26 15.33 -0.60
N ARG A 31 -0.23 14.86 -1.75
CA ARG A 31 -1.64 15.05 -2.16
C ARG A 31 -2.64 14.07 -1.51
N ASN A 32 -2.16 13.01 -0.86
CA ASN A 32 -3.03 12.00 -0.26
C ASN A 32 -3.29 12.16 1.23
N GLN A 33 -2.49 12.93 1.98
CA GLN A 33 -2.69 13.07 3.43
C GLN A 33 -3.79 14.08 3.83
N ASN A 34 -4.19 14.99 2.94
CA ASN A 34 -5.12 16.09 3.28
C ASN A 34 -6.53 15.99 2.65
N ARG A 35 -6.91 14.84 2.06
CA ARG A 35 -8.22 14.71 1.39
C ARG A 35 -9.36 14.21 2.27
N GLY A 36 -9.05 13.62 3.42
CA GLY A 36 -10.05 13.06 4.32
C GLY A 36 -10.43 14.03 5.44
N GLY A 37 -11.61 14.65 5.37
CA GLY A 37 -12.15 15.39 6.52
C GLY A 37 -12.40 14.48 7.74
N LYS A 38 -12.86 15.05 8.86
CA LYS A 38 -13.14 14.30 10.11
C LYS A 38 -13.98 13.02 9.87
N ALA A 39 -14.97 13.09 8.98
CA ALA A 39 -15.81 11.95 8.60
C ALA A 39 -15.03 10.81 7.94
N TYR A 40 -14.07 11.12 7.07
CA TYR A 40 -13.24 10.10 6.40
C TYR A 40 -12.28 9.42 7.39
N GLY A 41 -11.71 10.19 8.32
CA GLY A 41 -10.88 9.62 9.40
C GLY A 41 -11.68 8.65 10.28
N LEU A 42 -12.91 9.02 10.65
CA LEU A 42 -13.81 8.15 11.42
C LEU A 42 -14.18 6.89 10.63
N LEU A 43 -14.49 7.01 9.33
CA LEU A 43 -14.77 5.88 8.45
C LEU A 43 -13.59 4.90 8.41
N LYS A 44 -12.36 5.40 8.24
CA LYS A 44 -11.15 4.56 8.21
C LYS A 44 -10.88 3.88 9.56
N SER A 45 -11.11 4.57 10.68
CA SER A 45 -11.01 3.99 12.03
C SER A 45 -12.00 2.84 12.20
N HIS A 46 -13.27 3.05 11.83
CA HIS A 46 -14.30 2.01 11.93
C HIS A 46 -14.01 0.82 11.01
N GLN A 47 -13.50 1.08 9.81
CA GLN A 47 -13.02 0.04 8.92
C GLN A 47 -11.90 -0.77 9.56
N GLU A 48 -10.90 -0.12 10.14
CA GLU A 48 -9.79 -0.80 10.83
C GLU A 48 -10.26 -1.66 12.00
N GLU A 49 -11.18 -1.16 12.84
CA GLU A 49 -11.78 -1.94 13.94
C GLU A 49 -12.46 -3.22 13.43
N LYS A 50 -13.21 -3.14 12.32
CA LYS A 50 -13.84 -4.31 11.70
C LYS A 50 -12.80 -5.32 11.23
N LEU A 51 -11.69 -4.87 10.64
CA LEU A 51 -10.61 -5.76 10.19
C LEU A 51 -9.86 -6.39 11.37
N ASN A 52 -9.66 -5.65 12.47
CA ASN A 52 -9.05 -6.17 13.69
C ASN A 52 -9.91 -7.28 14.31
N SER A 53 -11.22 -7.11 14.37
CA SER A 53 -12.13 -8.15 14.85
C SER A 53 -12.06 -9.42 14.00
N ILE A 54 -11.91 -9.28 12.67
CA ILE A 54 -11.70 -10.44 11.78
C ILE A 54 -10.33 -11.07 12.04
N ASN A 55 -9.26 -10.28 12.21
CA ASN A 55 -7.94 -10.81 12.54
C ASN A 55 -7.95 -11.62 13.85
N GLU A 56 -8.67 -11.17 14.88
CA GLU A 56 -8.83 -11.93 16.13
C GLU A 56 -9.54 -13.27 15.91
N ALA A 57 -10.55 -13.31 15.04
CA ALA A 57 -11.22 -14.55 14.67
C ALA A 57 -10.26 -15.52 13.95
N PHE A 58 -9.43 -15.04 13.03
CA PHE A 58 -8.40 -15.86 12.37
C PHE A 58 -7.31 -16.36 13.35
N GLN A 59 -6.92 -15.54 14.34
CA GLN A 59 -5.92 -15.94 15.34
C GLN A 59 -6.43 -17.04 16.27
N SER A 60 -7.73 -17.09 16.52
CA SER A 60 -8.36 -18.09 17.39
C SER A 60 -8.86 -19.33 16.63
N ASP A 61 -8.82 -19.31 15.29
CA ASP A 61 -9.29 -20.42 14.46
C ASP A 61 -8.22 -21.55 14.42
N PRO A 62 -8.56 -22.77 14.88
CA PRO A 62 -7.65 -23.91 14.86
C PRO A 62 -7.09 -24.25 13.47
N GLN A 63 -7.76 -23.85 12.39
CA GLN A 63 -7.28 -24.08 11.02
C GLN A 63 -5.91 -23.42 10.76
N TYR A 64 -5.60 -22.32 11.45
CA TYR A 64 -4.36 -21.56 11.27
C TYR A 64 -3.38 -21.73 12.45
N ALA A 65 -3.60 -22.68 13.35
CA ALA A 65 -2.77 -22.86 14.54
C ALA A 65 -1.28 -23.15 14.23
N GLU A 66 -1.03 -23.80 13.09
CA GLU A 66 0.32 -24.15 12.62
C GLU A 66 0.93 -23.07 11.69
N GLU A 67 0.22 -21.97 11.45
CA GLU A 67 0.72 -20.89 10.59
C GLU A 67 1.75 -20.04 11.36
N GLU A 68 3.02 -20.16 11.00
CA GLU A 68 4.10 -19.37 11.60
C GLU A 68 3.85 -17.86 11.41
N ASP A 69 4.16 -17.07 12.44
CA ASP A 69 4.02 -15.62 12.44
C ASP A 69 2.64 -15.09 12.02
N LEU A 70 1.57 -15.85 12.29
CA LEU A 70 0.21 -15.51 11.87
C LEU A 70 -0.20 -14.08 12.25
N GLY A 71 0.06 -13.65 13.48
CA GLY A 71 -0.26 -12.29 13.93
C GLY A 71 0.39 -11.19 13.08
N SER A 72 1.69 -11.35 12.79
CA SER A 72 2.44 -10.42 11.93
C SER A 72 1.93 -10.44 10.49
N LYS A 73 1.61 -11.62 9.96
CA LYS A 73 1.01 -11.78 8.62
C LYS A 73 -0.34 -11.10 8.51
N LEU A 74 -1.22 -11.30 9.50
CA LEU A 74 -2.55 -10.67 9.55
C LEU A 74 -2.46 -9.15 9.62
N GLU A 75 -1.51 -8.59 10.38
CA GLU A 75 -1.30 -7.15 10.43
C GLU A 75 -0.81 -6.59 9.08
N MET A 76 0.15 -7.28 8.45
CA MET A 76 0.63 -6.94 7.12
C MET A 76 -0.49 -7.00 6.07
N PHE A 77 -1.31 -8.05 6.09
CA PHE A 77 -2.44 -8.21 5.18
C PHE A 77 -3.55 -7.18 5.42
N LYS A 78 -3.84 -6.82 6.68
CA LYS A 78 -4.78 -5.74 7.03
C LYS A 78 -4.33 -4.42 6.44
N ASN A 79 -3.07 -4.05 6.68
CA ASN A 79 -2.49 -2.80 6.18
C ASN A 79 -2.56 -2.77 4.65
N LYS A 80 -2.22 -3.89 3.99
CA LYS A 80 -2.33 -3.99 2.55
C LYS A 80 -3.75 -3.85 2.03
N TYR A 81 -4.72 -4.49 2.70
CA TYR A 81 -6.13 -4.43 2.34
C TYR A 81 -6.69 -2.99 2.48
N MET A 82 -6.26 -2.24 3.49
CA MET A 82 -6.65 -0.84 3.70
C MET A 82 -6.10 0.12 2.63
N GLU A 83 -5.08 -0.27 1.86
CA GLU A 83 -4.58 0.50 0.71
C GLU A 83 -5.48 0.40 -0.53
N PHE A 84 -6.35 -0.61 -0.59
CA PHE A 84 -7.32 -0.73 -1.68
C PHE A 84 -8.35 0.39 -1.60
N ASP A 85 -8.90 0.73 -2.76
CA ASP A 85 -10.10 1.57 -2.85
C ASP A 85 -11.30 0.68 -2.56
N LEU A 86 -11.72 0.70 -1.29
CA LEU A 86 -12.80 -0.13 -0.77
C LEU A 86 -14.14 0.56 -0.98
N ASN A 87 -15.17 -0.22 -1.30
CA ASN A 87 -16.53 0.30 -1.40
C ASN A 87 -17.12 0.61 -0.02
N ASP A 88 -18.35 1.11 0.02
CA ASP A 88 -19.04 1.50 1.26
C ASP A 88 -19.26 0.32 2.26
N GLN A 89 -19.15 -0.92 1.81
CA GLN A 89 -19.26 -2.13 2.65
C GLN A 89 -17.90 -2.58 3.22
N GLY A 90 -16.81 -1.97 2.75
CA GLY A 90 -15.43 -2.36 3.08
C GLY A 90 -14.88 -3.50 2.22
N ASP A 91 -15.50 -3.76 1.06
CA ASP A 91 -15.07 -4.81 0.14
C ASP A 91 -14.35 -4.23 -1.09
N ILE A 92 -13.50 -5.05 -1.72
CA ILE A 92 -12.84 -4.70 -2.98
C ILE A 92 -13.79 -5.05 -4.13
N ASP A 93 -14.25 -4.04 -4.85
CA ASP A 93 -14.96 -4.24 -6.12
C ASP A 93 -13.98 -4.31 -7.31
N ILE A 94 -14.51 -4.55 -8.51
CA ILE A 94 -13.69 -4.63 -9.72
C ILE A 94 -12.90 -3.36 -10.02
N MET A 95 -13.42 -2.20 -9.62
CA MET A 95 -12.76 -0.91 -9.85
C MET A 95 -11.64 -0.68 -8.83
N GLY A 96 -11.84 -1.05 -7.58
CA GLY A 96 -10.81 -1.06 -6.55
C GLY A 96 -9.65 -1.99 -6.90
N LEU A 97 -9.96 -3.19 -7.42
CA LEU A 97 -8.95 -4.11 -7.93
C LEU A 97 -8.19 -3.52 -9.13
N LYS A 98 -8.92 -2.97 -10.12
CA LYS A 98 -8.32 -2.32 -11.31
C LYS A 98 -7.33 -1.23 -10.92
N ARG A 99 -7.75 -0.30 -10.05
CA ARG A 99 -6.93 0.84 -9.61
C ARG A 99 -5.68 0.38 -8.88
N MET A 100 -5.79 -0.64 -8.02
CA MET A 100 -4.65 -1.21 -7.32
C MET A 100 -3.63 -1.82 -8.30
N LEU A 101 -4.09 -2.65 -9.24
CA LEU A 101 -3.19 -3.29 -10.20
C LEU A 101 -2.52 -2.29 -11.14
N GLU A 102 -3.23 -1.23 -11.55
CA GLU A 102 -2.65 -0.11 -12.30
C GLU A 102 -1.56 0.62 -11.49
N LYS A 103 -1.76 0.82 -10.18
CA LYS A 103 -0.75 1.42 -9.28
C LYS A 103 0.50 0.55 -9.16
N LEU A 104 0.36 -0.78 -9.22
CA LEU A 104 1.48 -1.72 -9.21
C LEU A 104 2.18 -1.86 -10.57
N GLY A 105 1.59 -1.31 -11.65
CA GLY A 105 2.11 -1.40 -13.01
C GLY A 105 1.61 -2.62 -13.81
N VAL A 106 0.63 -3.34 -13.28
CA VAL A 106 0.05 -4.56 -13.88
C VAL A 106 -1.36 -4.26 -14.38
N ALA A 107 -1.48 -3.46 -15.43
CA ALA A 107 -2.77 -3.22 -16.05
C ALA A 107 -3.39 -4.55 -16.54
N LYS A 108 -4.68 -4.76 -16.24
CA LYS A 108 -5.46 -5.94 -16.63
C LYS A 108 -6.72 -5.56 -17.39
N THR A 109 -7.14 -6.42 -18.30
CA THR A 109 -8.44 -6.30 -18.98
C THR A 109 -9.58 -6.60 -18.02
N HIS A 110 -10.79 -6.13 -18.34
CA HIS A 110 -11.98 -6.39 -17.52
C HIS A 110 -12.26 -7.89 -17.32
N LEU A 111 -12.01 -8.72 -18.34
CA LEU A 111 -12.19 -10.16 -18.26
C LEU A 111 -11.17 -10.82 -17.32
N GLU A 112 -9.90 -10.39 -17.36
CA GLU A 112 -8.88 -10.87 -16.43
C GLU A 112 -9.21 -10.48 -14.99
N LEU A 113 -9.68 -9.25 -14.76
CA LEU A 113 -10.13 -8.80 -13.45
C LEU A 113 -11.26 -9.69 -12.91
N LYS A 114 -12.29 -9.96 -13.72
CA LYS A 114 -13.39 -10.87 -13.33
C LYS A 114 -12.91 -12.28 -13.00
N LYS A 115 -11.97 -12.82 -13.78
CA LYS A 115 -11.38 -14.14 -13.51
C LYS A 115 -10.61 -14.15 -12.20
N MET A 116 -9.80 -13.12 -11.94
CA MET A 116 -9.05 -12.98 -10.69
C MET A 116 -9.99 -12.86 -9.49
N MET A 117 -11.08 -12.09 -9.58
CA MET A 117 -12.06 -12.00 -8.51
C MET A 117 -12.74 -13.35 -8.25
N SER A 118 -13.19 -14.03 -9.31
CA SER A 118 -13.87 -15.33 -9.22
C SER A 118 -12.98 -16.42 -8.60
N GLU A 119 -11.67 -16.39 -8.90
CA GLU A 119 -10.67 -17.28 -8.30
C GLU A 119 -10.57 -17.11 -6.78
N VAL A 120 -10.68 -15.86 -6.28
CA VAL A 120 -10.57 -15.54 -4.85
C VAL A 120 -11.83 -15.88 -4.08
N ILE A 121 -13.00 -15.51 -4.61
CA ILE A 121 -14.31 -15.71 -3.95
C ILE A 121 -14.87 -17.13 -4.11
N GLY A 122 -14.25 -17.96 -4.95
CA GLY A 122 -14.64 -19.36 -5.15
C GLY A 122 -15.97 -19.57 -5.89
N GLY A 123 -16.43 -18.60 -6.68
CA GLY A 123 -17.71 -18.68 -7.39
C GLY A 123 -18.05 -17.46 -8.22
N ALA A 124 -19.24 -17.45 -8.84
CA ALA A 124 -19.71 -16.37 -9.73
C ALA A 124 -20.84 -15.50 -9.12
N SER A 125 -21.26 -15.77 -7.88
CA SER A 125 -22.43 -15.12 -7.26
C SER A 125 -22.08 -13.85 -6.46
N LYS A 126 -20.79 -13.63 -6.17
CA LYS A 126 -20.31 -12.40 -5.54
C LYS A 126 -19.50 -11.62 -6.56
N ASP A 127 -19.61 -10.29 -6.51
CA ASP A 127 -18.87 -9.37 -7.39
C ASP A 127 -17.87 -8.52 -6.59
N THR A 128 -17.62 -8.88 -5.33
CA THR A 128 -16.69 -8.19 -4.42
C THR A 128 -15.86 -9.21 -3.65
N ILE A 129 -14.61 -8.85 -3.34
CA ILE A 129 -13.73 -9.62 -2.47
C ILE A 129 -13.83 -9.00 -1.08
N SER A 130 -14.33 -9.78 -0.11
CA SER A 130 -14.33 -9.36 1.30
C SER A 130 -12.95 -9.57 1.93
N TYR A 131 -12.73 -9.00 3.11
CA TYR A 131 -11.48 -9.22 3.85
C TYR A 131 -11.26 -10.70 4.22
N HIS A 132 -12.33 -11.46 4.49
CA HIS A 132 -12.25 -12.89 4.71
C HIS A 132 -11.75 -13.64 3.47
N ASP A 133 -12.28 -13.30 2.29
CA ASP A 133 -11.86 -13.90 1.02
C ASP A 133 -10.38 -13.56 0.73
N PHE A 134 -9.98 -12.32 1.03
CA PHE A 134 -8.59 -11.86 0.90
C PHE A 134 -7.64 -12.65 1.82
N LEU A 135 -7.95 -12.80 3.11
CA LEU A 135 -7.13 -13.56 4.04
C LEU A 135 -7.06 -15.04 3.65
N ASN A 136 -8.17 -15.64 3.25
CA ASN A 136 -8.22 -17.01 2.76
C ASN A 136 -7.33 -17.22 1.53
N MET A 137 -7.29 -16.24 0.62
CA MET A 137 -6.36 -16.26 -0.51
C MET A 137 -4.91 -16.16 -0.04
N MET A 138 -4.58 -15.20 0.84
CA MET A 138 -3.20 -14.93 1.27
C MET A 138 -2.61 -16.06 2.12
N LEU A 139 -3.38 -16.65 3.02
CA LEU A 139 -2.99 -17.77 3.89
C LEU A 139 -3.17 -19.14 3.22
N GLY A 140 -4.04 -19.25 2.21
CA GLY A 140 -4.34 -20.51 1.57
C GLY A 140 -3.18 -21.08 0.73
N LYS A 141 -3.19 -22.40 0.52
CA LYS A 141 -2.18 -23.10 -0.30
C LYS A 141 -2.30 -22.82 -1.81
N ARG A 142 -3.44 -22.28 -2.27
CA ARG A 142 -3.67 -21.98 -3.69
C ARG A 142 -2.94 -20.70 -4.08
N ASN A 143 -2.22 -20.76 -5.20
CA ASN A 143 -1.52 -19.62 -5.77
C ASN A 143 -2.42 -18.86 -6.74
N ALA A 144 -3.36 -18.09 -6.19
CA ALA A 144 -4.18 -17.20 -7.01
C ALA A 144 -3.31 -16.16 -7.72
N ILE A 145 -3.68 -15.75 -8.93
CA ILE A 145 -2.89 -14.76 -9.70
C ILE A 145 -2.73 -13.46 -8.89
N LEU A 146 -3.80 -13.03 -8.21
CA LEU A 146 -3.77 -11.84 -7.36
C LEU A 146 -2.78 -11.97 -6.21
N LYS A 147 -2.73 -13.14 -5.55
CA LYS A 147 -1.78 -13.42 -4.48
C LYS A 147 -0.34 -13.25 -4.97
N LEU A 148 -0.02 -13.84 -6.12
CA LEU A 148 1.33 -13.77 -6.69
C LEU A 148 1.73 -12.32 -6.96
N ILE A 149 0.87 -11.54 -7.62
CA ILE A 149 1.13 -10.11 -7.88
C ILE A 149 1.40 -9.36 -6.58
N LEU A 150 0.56 -9.54 -5.56
CA LEU A 150 0.72 -8.84 -4.30
C LEU A 150 2.01 -9.22 -3.58
N MET A 151 2.37 -10.51 -3.55
CA MET A 151 3.60 -10.98 -2.92
C MET A 151 4.87 -10.47 -3.62
N PHE A 152 4.90 -10.45 -4.96
CA PHE A 152 6.10 -10.06 -5.71
C PHE A 152 6.23 -8.55 -5.95
N GLU A 153 5.12 -7.83 -6.09
CA GLU A 153 5.16 -6.42 -6.50
C GLU A 153 4.70 -5.46 -5.40
N GLY A 154 3.84 -5.92 -4.51
CA GLY A 154 3.19 -5.12 -3.49
C GLY A 154 3.86 -5.21 -2.11
N MET A 155 4.35 -6.39 -1.73
CA MET A 155 4.85 -6.66 -0.37
C MET A 155 6.38 -6.72 -0.31
N GLY A 156 7.07 -7.07 -1.40
CA GLY A 156 8.53 -7.07 -1.47
C GLY A 156 9.19 -5.68 -1.48
N LYS A 157 8.42 -4.62 -1.77
CA LYS A 157 8.92 -3.23 -1.82
C LYS A 157 8.82 -2.49 -0.48
N GLU A 158 8.08 -3.03 0.49
CA GLU A 158 7.86 -2.38 1.80
C GLU A 158 9.00 -2.60 2.81
N GLN A 159 9.93 -3.54 2.55
CA GLN A 159 11.07 -3.79 3.42
C GLN A 159 12.11 -2.65 3.48
N GLU A 160 12.01 -1.61 2.64
CA GLU A 160 12.92 -0.45 2.62
C GLU A 160 12.37 0.88 3.17
N SER A 161 11.11 0.97 3.62
CA SER A 161 10.61 2.22 4.20
C SER A 161 11.07 2.39 5.65
N LYS A 162 12.26 2.98 5.81
CA LYS A 162 12.86 3.43 7.07
C LYS A 162 11.87 4.24 7.92
N VAL A 163 11.89 3.97 9.22
CA VAL A 163 11.27 4.78 10.28
C VAL A 163 11.73 6.23 10.14
N VAL A 164 10.86 7.14 9.69
CA VAL A 164 11.13 8.57 9.75
C VAL A 164 10.30 9.15 10.88
N GLY A 165 10.99 9.56 11.95
CA GLY A 165 10.37 10.24 13.09
C GLY A 165 9.64 11.52 12.67
N PRO A 166 8.82 12.08 13.58
CA PRO A 166 8.03 13.26 13.26
C PRO A 166 8.93 14.39 12.74
N PRO A 167 8.57 15.06 11.63
CA PRO A 167 9.34 16.18 11.12
C PRO A 167 9.41 17.29 12.19
N GLY A 168 10.63 17.75 12.47
CA GLY A 168 10.85 18.87 13.40
C GLY A 168 10.04 20.09 12.96
N ARG A 169 9.34 20.71 13.91
CA ARG A 169 8.57 21.93 13.64
C ARG A 169 9.55 23.05 13.28
N LYS A 170 9.43 23.58 12.06
CA LYS A 170 10.10 24.83 11.68
C LYS A 170 9.42 25.97 12.40
N THR A 171 10.19 26.78 13.13
CA THR A 171 9.69 27.98 13.80
C THR A 171 9.87 29.17 12.88
N PHE A 172 9.21 30.29 13.19
CA PHE A 172 9.34 31.55 12.44
C PHE A 172 10.79 32.06 12.33
N SER A 173 11.71 31.52 13.13
CA SER A 173 13.15 31.80 13.09
C SER A 173 13.88 31.23 11.87
N ASP A 174 13.24 30.33 11.10
CA ASP A 174 13.85 29.64 9.95
C ASP A 174 13.57 30.33 8.59
N LEU A 175 13.01 31.54 8.59
CA LEU A 175 12.78 32.33 7.37
C LEU A 175 13.91 33.36 7.18
N PRO A 176 14.44 33.54 5.95
CA PRO A 176 15.47 34.54 5.64
C PRO A 176 14.95 35.98 5.70
#